data_AF-A0A8J7DPQ0-F1
#
_entry.id   AF-A0A8J7DPQ0-F1
#
_cell.length_a   1.000
_cell.length_b   1.000
_cell.length_c   1.000
_cell.angle_alpha   90.00
_cell.angle_beta   90.00
_cell.angle_gamma   90.00
#
_symmetry.space_group_name_H-M   'P 1'
#
loop_
_entity.id
_entity.type
_entity.pdbx_description
1 polymer ?
#
loop_
_entity_poly.entity_id
_entity_poly.type
_entity_poly.pdbx_seq_one_letter_code
_entity_poly.pdbx_strand_id
1 'polypeptide(L)' 'MRSSTWATRRESLRAMIPGRSDGKVSVESAKVEGMKAFKVIHAAHPVIMNQPGVIKDVVQFLKFGSFDANPSI' A
#
# COMPACT_ATOMS: atom_id res chain seq x y z
N MET A 1 26.21 -24.63 -31.41
CA MET A 1 25.04 -23.71 -31.39
C MET A 1 24.54 -23.60 -29.96
N ARG A 2 24.73 -22.46 -29.29
CA ARG A 2 24.21 -22.21 -27.94
C ARG A 2 22.83 -21.57 -28.08
N SER A 3 21.79 -22.32 -27.73
CA SER A 3 20.42 -21.79 -27.64
C SER A 3 20.28 -21.07 -26.29
N SER A 4 20.36 -19.75 -26.35
CA SER A 4 20.19 -18.83 -25.24
C SER A 4 18.92 -18.02 -25.44
N THR A 5 17.83 -18.38 -24.78
CA THR A 5 16.71 -17.47 -24.48
C THR A 5 15.92 -17.99 -23.28
N TRP A 6 16.56 -18.00 -22.11
CA TRP A 6 15.84 -17.89 -20.84
C TRP A 6 15.49 -16.41 -20.61
N ALA A 7 14.67 -15.85 -21.48
CA ALA A 7 14.17 -14.50 -21.32
C ALA A 7 12.68 -14.51 -21.66
N THR A 8 11.90 -13.82 -20.83
CA THR A 8 10.48 -13.51 -20.99
C THR A 8 9.50 -14.42 -20.23
N ARG A 9 9.51 -14.35 -18.89
CA ARG A 9 8.26 -14.12 -18.13
C ARG A 9 8.54 -13.65 -16.69
N ARG A 10 9.04 -12.43 -16.53
CA ARG A 10 8.64 -11.64 -15.36
C ARG A 10 7.45 -10.81 -15.81
N GLU A 11 6.28 -11.44 -15.81
CA GLU A 11 5.01 -10.73 -15.93
C GLU A 11 5.02 -9.66 -14.84
N SER A 12 5.16 -8.40 -15.23
CA SER A 12 5.17 -7.29 -14.29
C SER A 12 3.81 -7.29 -13.60
N LEU A 13 3.74 -7.65 -12.32
CA LEU A 13 2.51 -7.64 -11.51
C LEU A 13 1.77 -6.29 -11.58
N ARG A 14 2.49 -5.21 -11.90
CA ARG A 14 1.93 -3.86 -12.09
C ARG A 14 1.02 -3.74 -13.31
N ALA A 15 1.20 -4.54 -14.35
CA ALA A 15 0.44 -4.39 -15.60
C ALA A 15 -1.03 -4.83 -15.47
N MET A 16 -1.36 -5.66 -14.48
CA MET A 16 -2.71 -6.24 -14.33
C MET A 16 -3.64 -5.44 -13.41
N ILE A 17 -3.14 -4.50 -12.62
CA ILE A 17 -3.95 -3.75 -11.66
C ILE A 17 -4.25 -2.36 -12.24
N PRO A 18 -5.49 -2.07 -12.66
CA PRO A 18 -5.85 -0.75 -13.15
C PRO A 18 -5.77 0.30 -12.02
N GLY A 19 -5.24 1.48 -12.36
CA GLY A 19 -5.19 2.63 -11.45
C GLY A 19 -4.05 2.60 -10.43
N ARG A 20 -4.17 3.44 -9.39
CA ARG A 20 -3.15 3.56 -8.33
C ARG A 20 -3.11 2.28 -7.49
N SER A 21 -1.94 1.68 -7.35
CA SER A 21 -1.73 0.47 -6.56
C SER A 21 -0.37 0.49 -5.86
N ASP A 22 -0.24 -0.37 -4.85
CA ASP A 22 1.03 -0.65 -4.18
C ASP A 22 1.83 -1.78 -4.87
N GLY A 23 1.39 -2.21 -6.06
CA GLY A 23 1.94 -3.34 -6.82
C GLY A 23 1.25 -4.68 -6.55
N LYS A 24 0.29 -4.75 -5.62
CA LYS A 24 -0.52 -5.96 -5.37
C LYS A 24 -2.01 -5.68 -5.16
N VAL A 25 -2.35 -4.52 -4.58
CA VAL A 25 -3.71 -4.10 -4.22
C VAL A 25 -3.93 -2.68 -4.74
N SER A 26 -5.10 -2.43 -5.34
CA SER A 26 -5.47 -1.07 -5.79
C SER A 26 -5.97 -0.24 -4.62
N VAL A 27 -5.77 1.09 -4.69
CA VAL A 27 -6.26 2.04 -3.68
C VAL A 27 -7.78 1.91 -3.47
N GLU A 28 -8.53 1.71 -4.56
CA GLU A 28 -9.99 1.56 -4.48
C GLU A 28 -10.38 0.24 -3.83
N SER A 29 -9.72 -0.88 -4.15
CA SER A 29 -10.02 -2.19 -3.53
C SER A 29 -9.65 -2.27 -2.05
N ALA A 30 -8.72 -1.43 -1.58
CA ALA A 30 -8.32 -1.36 -0.18
C ALA A 30 -9.37 -0.66 0.71
N LYS A 31 -10.33 0.06 0.11
CA LYS A 31 -11.43 0.71 0.83
C LYS A 31 -12.51 -0.33 1.14
N VAL A 32 -12.91 -0.44 2.40
CA VAL A 32 -13.95 -1.37 2.87
C VAL A 32 -15.10 -0.64 3.55
N GLU A 33 -16.30 -1.22 3.52
CA GLU A 33 -17.44 -0.67 4.23
C GLU A 33 -17.19 -0.61 5.74
N GLY A 34 -17.63 0.47 6.40
CA GLY A 34 -17.48 0.65 7.85
C GLY A 34 -16.10 1.14 8.32
N MET A 35 -15.15 1.40 7.42
CA MET A 35 -13.86 1.97 7.80
C MET A 35 -14.00 3.40 8.38
N LYS A 36 -13.40 3.64 9.54
CA LYS A 36 -13.44 4.95 10.20
C LYS A 36 -12.55 6.00 9.53
N ALA A 37 -11.43 5.59 8.95
CA ALA A 37 -10.53 6.47 8.21
C ALA A 37 -9.73 5.69 7.16
N PHE A 38 -9.23 6.40 6.15
CA PHE A 38 -8.39 5.84 5.09
C PHE A 38 -7.30 6.84 4.70
N LYS A 39 -6.04 6.39 4.62
CA LYS A 39 -4.89 7.22 4.27
C LYS A 39 -4.07 6.54 3.18
N VAL A 40 -3.79 7.26 2.10
CA VAL A 40 -2.94 6.79 1.00
C VAL A 40 -1.51 7.24 1.25
N ILE A 41 -0.56 6.32 1.06
CA ILE A 41 0.87 6.60 1.14
C ILE A 41 1.62 6.00 -0.05
N HIS A 42 2.83 6.50 -0.30
CA HIS A 42 3.68 6.03 -1.39
C HIS A 42 4.66 4.95 -0.89
N ALA A 43 4.20 3.70 -0.86
CA ALA A 43 5.02 2.54 -0.54
C ALA A 43 4.59 1.32 -1.37
N ALA A 44 5.51 0.38 -1.56
CA ALA A 44 5.18 -0.90 -2.21
C ALA A 44 4.61 -1.90 -1.19
N HIS A 45 3.76 -2.80 -1.66
CA HIS A 45 3.07 -3.80 -0.85
C HIS A 45 3.93 -4.53 0.19
N PRO A 46 5.11 -5.12 -0.16
CA PRO A 46 5.87 -5.90 0.81
C PRO A 46 6.57 -5.07 1.90
N VAL A 47 6.69 -3.75 1.72
CA VAL A 47 7.47 -2.87 2.62
C VAL A 47 6.61 -1.84 3.35
N ILE A 48 5.32 -1.71 3.00
CA ILE A 48 4.43 -0.70 3.58
C ILE A 48 4.36 -0.81 5.11
N MET A 49 4.34 -2.02 5.64
CA MET A 49 4.24 -2.29 7.08
C MET A 49 5.49 -1.90 7.87
N ASN A 50 6.65 -1.80 7.22
CA ASN A 50 7.93 -1.49 7.86
C ASN A 50 8.31 0.00 7.75
N GLN A 51 7.50 0.82 7.08
CA GLN A 51 7.80 2.24 6.97
C GLN A 51 7.56 2.96 8.30
N PRO A 52 8.55 3.70 8.85
CA PRO A 52 8.39 4.40 10.13
C PRO A 52 7.18 5.34 10.18
N GLY A 53 6.85 5.99 9.06
CA GLY A 53 5.66 6.85 8.96
C GLY A 53 4.35 6.09 9.12
N VAL A 54 4.25 4.88 8.55
CA VAL A 54 3.07 4.01 8.66
C VAL A 54 2.91 3.53 10.09
N ILE A 55 4.00 3.09 10.71
CA ILE A 55 3.98 2.64 12.10
C ILE A 55 3.48 3.77 13.01
N LYS A 56 3.98 5.00 12.81
CA LYS A 56 3.53 6.18 13.55
C LYS A 56 2.04 6.46 13.34
N ASP A 57 1.57 6.44 12.08
CA ASP A 57 0.17 6.67 11.73
C ASP A 57 -0.76 5.63 12.37
N VAL A 58 -0.37 4.35 12.35
CA VAL A 58 -1.14 3.27 12.98
C VAL A 58 -1.21 3.45 14.49
N VAL A 59 -0.09 3.76 15.14
CA VAL A 59 -0.08 4.03 16.59
C VAL A 59 -0.96 5.24 16.95
N GLN A 60 -0.90 6.32 16.15
CA GLN A 60 -1.75 7.49 16.33
C GLN A 60 -3.24 7.12 16.21
N PHE A 61 -3.60 6.37 15.16
CA PHE A 61 -4.97 5.95 14.92
C PHE A 61 -5.51 5.02 16.02
N LEU A 62 -4.69 4.10 16.52
CA LEU A 62 -5.10 3.23 17.62
C LEU A 62 -5.31 4.00 18.93
N LYS A 63 -4.55 5.08 19.18
CA LYS A 63 -4.69 5.90 20.40
C LYS A 63 -5.84 6.90 20.35
N PHE A 64 -6.04 7.54 19.20
CA PHE A 64 -6.93 8.71 19.09
C PHE A 64 -8.05 8.52 18.07
N GLY A 65 -8.03 7.43 17.30
CA GLY A 65 -9.02 7.16 16.26
C GLY A 65 -8.95 8.08 15.04
N SER A 66 -7.84 8.81 14.86
CA SER A 66 -7.55 9.67 13.70
C SER A 66 -6.06 9.55 13.33
N PHE A 67 -5.70 9.86 12.08
CA PHE A 67 -4.30 9.96 11.66
C PHE A 67 -3.68 11.32 11.97
N ASP A 68 -4.48 12.31 12.34
CA ASP A 68 -4.00 13.66 12.64
C ASP A 68 -3.46 13.76 14.06
N ALA A 69 -2.35 14.47 14.20
CA ALA A 69 -1.67 14.70 15.47
C ALA A 69 -2.31 15.81 16.32
N ASN A 70 -3.33 16.50 15.79
CA ASN A 70 -4.02 17.55 16.50
C ASN A 70 -5.37 17.02 17.00
N PRO A 71 -5.45 16.48 18.23
CA PRO A 71 -6.75 16.22 18.82
C PRO A 71 -7.44 17.57 18.97
N SER A 72 -8.57 17.75 18.29
CA SER A 72 -9.48 18.86 18.59
C SER A 72 -9.90 18.70 20.05
N ILE A 73 -9.27 19.47 20.94
CA ILE A 73 -9.64 19.60 22.35
C ILE A 73 -10.86 20.49 22.45
#